data_AF-A0A7I0HUC6-F1
#
_entry.id   AF-A0A7I0HUC6-F1
#
_cell.length_a   1.000
_cell.length_b   1.000
_cell.length_c   1.000
_cell.angle_alpha   90.00
_cell.angle_beta   90.00
_cell.angle_gamma   90.00
#
_symmetry.space_group_name_H-M   'P 1'
#
loop_
_entity.id
_entity.type
_entity.pdbx_description
1 polymer ?
#
loop_
_entity_poly.entity_id
_entity_poly.type
_entity_poly.pdbx_seq_one_letter_code
_entity_poly.pdbx_strand_id
1 'polypeptide(L)'
;MKLDAKSFYEKYFKSLHIPEDIVIDVKEILEKYLDADLSRISDEDDFSKNLSFFWKFDSMADVEIILEIENKFNIKIENNEALNTTKLKDLVILVWKKIQDKNDKNSKE
;
A
#
# COMPACT_ATOMS: atom_id res chain seq x y z
N MET A 1 7.81 10.65 18.05
CA MET A 1 6.39 10.50 18.40
C MET A 1 5.81 9.40 17.53
N LYS A 2 5.14 8.40 18.11
CA LYS A 2 4.39 7.38 17.36
C LYS A 2 3.18 8.08 16.74
N LEU A 3 3.00 8.00 15.43
CA LEU A 3 1.76 8.42 14.79
C LEU A 3 0.78 7.26 14.87
N ASP A 4 -0.38 7.48 15.47
CA ASP A 4 -1.49 6.53 15.35
C ASP A 4 -2.00 6.51 13.89
N ALA A 5 -2.76 5.47 13.55
CA ALA A 5 -3.24 5.24 12.18
C ALA A 5 -3.98 6.44 11.58
N LYS A 6 -4.79 7.12 12.40
CA LYS A 6 -5.56 8.29 11.99
C LYS A 6 -4.65 9.49 11.75
N SER A 7 -3.72 9.77 12.66
CA SER A 7 -2.74 10.86 12.49
C SER A 7 -1.83 10.63 11.27
N PHE A 8 -1.49 9.38 10.97
CA PHE A 8 -0.74 9.00 9.77
C PHE A 8 -1.55 9.27 8.49
N TYR A 9 -2.82 8.84 8.46
CA TYR A 9 -3.74 9.12 7.36
C TYR A 9 -3.91 10.63 7.13
N GLU A 10 -4.22 11.37 8.19
CA GLU A 10 -4.52 12.80 8.11
C GLU A 10 -3.35 13.62 7.59
N LYS A 11 -2.13 13.22 7.96
CA LYS A 11 -0.91 13.93 7.58
C LYS A 11 -0.52 13.68 6.12
N TYR A 12 -0.77 12.48 5.60
CA TYR A 12 -0.11 12.01 4.37
C TYR A 12 -1.05 11.68 3.21
N PHE A 13 -2.28 11.26 3.51
CA PHE A 13 -3.21 10.73 2.52
C PHE A 13 -4.54 11.50 2.44
N LYS A 14 -4.90 12.25 3.48
CA LYS A 14 -6.14 13.07 3.49
C LYS A 14 -6.22 14.07 2.34
N SER A 15 -5.11 14.68 1.94
CA SER A 15 -5.07 15.60 0.79
C SER A 15 -5.24 14.92 -0.56
N LEU A 16 -5.05 13.60 -0.63
CA LEU A 16 -5.17 12.79 -1.85
C LEU A 16 -6.58 12.24 -2.07
N HIS A 17 -7.52 12.53 -1.16
CA HIS A 17 -8.90 12.03 -1.19
C HIS A 17 -8.98 10.49 -1.23
N ILE A 18 -7.97 9.82 -0.66
CA ILE A 18 -7.95 8.37 -0.51
C ILE A 18 -8.75 8.03 0.76
N PRO A 19 -9.63 7.02 0.73
CA PRO A 19 -10.29 6.52 1.93
C PRO A 19 -9.31 6.05 3.02
N GLU A 20 -9.59 6.38 4.28
CA GLU A 20 -8.73 6.06 5.44
C GLU A 20 -8.53 4.55 5.62
N ASP A 21 -9.59 3.78 5.45
CA ASP A 21 -9.61 2.31 5.52
C ASP A 21 -8.61 1.67 4.56
N ILE A 22 -8.48 2.19 3.33
CA ILE A 22 -7.51 1.67 2.35
C ILE A 22 -6.08 1.85 2.84
N VAL A 23 -5.76 3.02 3.41
CA VAL A 23 -4.42 3.31 3.93
C VAL A 23 -4.10 2.40 5.11
N ILE A 24 -5.06 2.21 6.01
CA ILE A 24 -4.92 1.35 7.18
C ILE A 24 -4.75 -0.11 6.77
N ASP A 25 -5.61 -0.63 5.91
CA ASP A 25 -5.58 -2.01 5.44
C ASP A 25 -4.26 -2.34 4.72
N VAL A 26 -3.78 -1.46 3.83
CA VAL A 26 -2.47 -1.67 3.16
C VAL A 26 -1.34 -1.71 4.18
N LYS A 27 -1.38 -0.85 5.20
CA LYS A 27 -0.37 -0.81 6.25
C LYS A 27 -0.38 -2.08 7.11
N GLU A 28 -1.56 -2.56 7.51
CA GLU A 28 -1.70 -3.78 8.30
C GLU A 28 -1.18 -5.02 7.56
N ILE A 29 -1.44 -5.10 6.25
CA ILE A 29 -0.88 -6.17 5.40
C ILE A 29 0.65 -6.11 5.45
N LEU A 30 1.24 -4.93 5.25
CA LEU A 30 2.70 -4.80 5.29
C LEU A 30 3.28 -5.15 6.67
N GLU A 31 2.66 -4.71 7.77
CA GLU A 31 3.07 -5.08 9.14
C GLU A 31 3.06 -6.60 9.35
N LYS A 32 2.02 -7.28 8.84
CA LYS A 32 1.85 -8.75 8.95
C LYS A 32 2.96 -9.53 8.24
N TYR A 33 3.30 -9.16 7.00
CA TYR A 33 4.24 -9.95 6.19
C TYR A 33 5.71 -9.55 6.39
N LEU A 34 5.97 -8.31 6.80
CA LEU A 34 7.33 -7.85 7.07
C LEU A 34 7.80 -8.17 8.49
N ASP A 35 6.92 -8.72 9.33
CA ASP A 35 7.15 -8.93 10.78
C ASP A 35 7.77 -7.69 11.45
N ALA A 36 7.28 -6.52 11.03
CA ALA A 36 7.87 -5.23 11.34
C ALA A 36 6.81 -4.27 11.88
N ASP A 37 7.17 -3.54 12.94
CA ASP A 37 6.33 -2.47 13.48
C ASP A 37 6.44 -1.22 12.58
N LEU A 38 5.49 -1.07 11.66
CA LEU A 38 5.41 0.07 10.75
C LEU A 38 4.80 1.31 11.43
N SER A 39 4.54 1.30 12.74
CA SER A 39 4.02 2.47 13.47
C SER A 39 5.00 3.64 13.59
N ARG A 40 6.27 3.43 13.20
CA ARG A 40 7.31 4.47 13.16
C ARG A 40 7.54 5.08 11.78
N ILE A 41 6.76 4.65 10.79
CA ILE A 41 6.97 4.99 9.38
C ILE A 41 6.31 6.32 9.03
N SER A 42 7.01 7.14 8.25
CA SER A 42 6.55 8.39 7.62
C SER A 42 6.13 8.14 6.17
N ASP A 43 5.36 9.04 5.56
CA ASP A 43 5.12 9.08 4.10
C ASP A 43 6.38 9.12 3.22
N GLU A 44 7.43 9.74 3.74
CA GLU A 44 8.74 9.86 3.09
C GLU A 44 9.56 8.57 3.21
N ASP A 45 9.11 7.59 4.00
CA ASP A 45 9.80 6.30 4.08
C ASP A 45 9.65 5.54 2.77
N ASP A 46 10.81 5.39 2.15
CA ASP A 46 11.01 4.79 0.84
C ASP A 46 11.22 3.28 1.02
N PHE A 47 10.43 2.44 0.33
CA PHE A 47 10.69 1.00 0.31
C PHE A 47 12.03 0.67 -0.34
N SER A 48 12.62 1.57 -1.13
CA SER A 48 13.97 1.41 -1.70
C SER A 48 15.11 1.90 -0.81
N LYS A 49 14.82 2.49 0.37
CA LYS A 49 15.86 2.92 1.32
C LYS A 49 15.63 2.37 2.72
N ASN A 50 14.71 2.96 3.48
CA ASN A 50 14.52 2.63 4.89
C ASN A 50 13.83 1.27 5.09
N LEU A 51 13.06 0.81 4.10
CA LEU A 51 12.47 -0.54 4.09
C LEU A 51 13.03 -1.42 2.96
N SER A 52 14.15 -1.03 2.33
CA SER A 52 14.81 -1.82 1.26
C SER A 52 15.28 -3.19 1.71
N PHE A 53 15.46 -3.34 3.03
CA PHE A 53 15.72 -4.62 3.63
C PHE A 53 14.53 -5.59 3.48
N PHE A 54 13.33 -5.05 3.53
CA PHE A 54 12.06 -5.78 3.53
C PHE A 54 11.47 -5.97 2.13
N TRP A 55 11.77 -5.06 1.19
CA TRP A 55 11.09 -4.97 -0.09
C TRP A 55 12.07 -4.98 -1.28
N LYS A 56 12.28 -6.15 -1.90
CA LYS A 56 13.28 -6.35 -2.98
C LYS A 56 12.67 -6.71 -4.33
N PHE A 57 11.36 -6.89 -4.39
CA PHE A 57 10.59 -7.41 -5.53
C PHE A 57 11.07 -8.75 -6.09
N ASP A 58 11.87 -9.49 -5.33
CA ASP A 58 12.40 -10.82 -5.66
C ASP A 58 12.32 -11.76 -4.44
N SER A 59 11.66 -11.32 -3.36
CA SER A 59 11.37 -12.13 -2.19
C SER A 59 9.99 -12.76 -2.31
N MET A 60 9.83 -13.97 -1.78
CA MET A 60 8.52 -14.61 -1.63
C MET A 60 7.55 -13.74 -0.81
N ALA A 61 8.07 -12.98 0.17
CA ALA A 61 7.27 -12.04 0.96
C ALA A 61 6.66 -10.91 0.11
N ASP A 62 7.42 -10.36 -0.85
CA ASP A 62 6.93 -9.28 -1.71
C ASP A 62 5.75 -9.77 -2.57
N VAL A 63 5.86 -10.99 -3.10
CA VAL A 63 4.81 -11.63 -3.88
C VAL A 63 3.56 -11.87 -3.04
N GLU A 64 3.73 -12.42 -1.83
CA GLU A 64 2.60 -12.67 -0.91
C GLU A 64 1.87 -11.39 -0.51
N ILE A 65 2.60 -10.29 -0.31
CA ILE A 65 1.99 -9.00 0.01
C ILE A 65 1.13 -8.50 -1.15
N ILE A 66 1.65 -8.55 -2.38
CA ILE A 66 0.87 -8.13 -3.56
C ILE A 66 -0.36 -9.02 -3.72
N LEU A 67 -0.25 -10.33 -3.54
CA LEU A 67 -1.39 -11.25 -3.61
C LEU A 67 -2.43 -10.98 -2.53
N GLU A 68 -2.02 -10.71 -1.29
CA GLU A 68 -2.95 -10.37 -0.21
C GLU A 68 -3.69 -9.05 -0.50
N ILE A 69 -2.98 -8.04 -1.01
CA ILE A 69 -3.58 -6.76 -1.44
C ILE A 69 -4.61 -6.98 -2.56
N GLU A 70 -4.24 -7.74 -3.60
CA GLU A 70 -5.14 -8.10 -4.70
C GLU A 70 -6.42 -8.78 -4.17
N ASN A 71 -6.26 -9.75 -3.26
CA ASN A 71 -7.38 -10.49 -2.67
C ASN A 71 -8.25 -9.59 -1.79
N LYS A 72 -7.65 -8.81 -0.89
CA LYS A 72 -8.35 -7.93 0.06
C LYS A 72 -9.23 -6.90 -0.65
N PHE A 73 -8.70 -6.25 -1.69
CA PHE A 73 -9.40 -5.19 -2.42
C PHE A 73 -10.11 -5.69 -3.68
N ASN A 74 -9.97 -6.98 -4.01
CA ASN A 74 -10.45 -7.58 -5.25
C ASN A 74 -10.02 -6.74 -6.47
N ILE A 75 -8.71 -6.55 -6.62
CA ILE A 75 -8.06 -5.80 -7.71
C ILE A 75 -6.97 -6.66 -8.35
N LYS A 76 -6.47 -6.23 -9.51
CA LYS A 76 -5.30 -6.82 -10.16
C LYS A 76 -4.18 -5.80 -10.30
N ILE A 77 -3.01 -6.13 -9.77
CA ILE A 77 -1.76 -5.37 -9.87
C ILE A 77 -0.86 -6.13 -10.84
N GLU A 78 -0.48 -5.48 -11.94
CA GLU A 78 0.43 -6.09 -12.91
C GLU A 78 1.86 -6.12 -12.36
N ASN A 79 2.64 -7.12 -12.78
CA ASN A 79 4.04 -7.25 -12.33
C ASN A 79 4.85 -5.98 -12.55
N ASN A 80 4.65 -5.29 -13.69
CA ASN A 80 5.33 -4.02 -13.96
C ASN A 80 4.86 -2.89 -13.03
N GLU A 81 3.58 -2.84 -12.66
CA GLU A 81 3.08 -1.84 -11.70
C GLU A 81 3.66 -2.10 -10.31
N ALA A 82 3.68 -3.37 -9.89
CA ALA A 82 4.34 -3.77 -8.65
C ALA A 82 5.80 -3.32 -8.66
N LEU A 83 6.59 -3.73 -9.66
CA LEU A 83 8.03 -3.40 -9.75
C LEU A 83 8.36 -1.90 -9.71
N ASN A 84 7.47 -1.05 -10.23
CA ASN A 84 7.65 0.41 -10.23
C ASN A 84 7.19 1.08 -8.93
N THR A 85 6.61 0.33 -7.99
CA THR A 85 6.01 0.84 -6.75
C THR A 85 7.02 0.77 -5.60
N THR A 86 7.94 1.72 -5.53
CA THR A 86 9.04 1.69 -4.56
C THR A 86 8.77 2.43 -3.26
N LYS A 87 7.58 3.00 -3.06
CA LYS A 87 7.21 3.71 -1.81
C LYS A 87 5.84 3.30 -1.31
N LEU A 88 5.62 3.40 0.01
CA LEU A 88 4.33 3.10 0.64
C LEU A 88 3.22 3.97 0.04
N LYS A 89 3.53 5.25 -0.15
CA LYS A 89 2.62 6.19 -0.80
C LYS A 89 2.20 5.73 -2.19
N ASP A 90 3.15 5.27 -3.00
CA ASP A 90 2.89 4.83 -4.37
C ASP A 90 2.03 3.56 -4.38
N LEU A 91 2.24 2.64 -3.44
CA LEU A 91 1.44 1.43 -3.29
C LEU A 91 -0.01 1.75 -2.92
N VAL A 92 -0.21 2.63 -1.94
CA VAL A 92 -1.55 3.05 -1.53
C VAL A 92 -2.27 3.78 -2.68
N ILE A 93 -1.57 4.65 -3.42
CA ILE A 93 -2.13 5.33 -4.60
C ILE A 93 -2.50 4.32 -5.69
N LEU A 94 -1.64 3.34 -5.96
CA LEU A 94 -1.88 2.30 -6.95
C LEU A 94 -3.12 1.48 -6.59
N VAL A 95 -3.22 1.01 -5.34
CA VAL A 95 -4.38 0.27 -4.83
C VAL A 95 -5.65 1.09 -4.99
N TRP A 96 -5.62 2.37 -4.58
CA TRP A 96 -6.77 3.24 -4.71
C TRP A 96 -7.21 3.42 -6.17
N LYS A 97 -6.26 3.71 -7.06
CA LYS A 97 -6.52 3.85 -8.49
C LYS A 97 -7.18 2.58 -9.07
N LYS A 98 -6.69 1.40 -8.71
CA LYS A 98 -7.25 0.12 -9.17
C LYS A 98 -8.68 -0.11 -8.67
N ILE A 99 -8.98 0.31 -7.45
CA ILE A 99 -10.34 0.26 -6.89
C ILE A 99 -11.28 1.19 -7.66
N GLN A 100 -10.83 2.42 -7.96
CA GLN A 100 -11.60 3.37 -8.76
C GLN A 100 -11.85 2.85 -10.18
N ASP A 101 -10.80 2.38 -10.87
CA ASP A 101 -10.90 1.82 -12.22
C ASP A 101 -11.87 0.64 -12.28
N LYS A 102 -11.91 -0.20 -11.24
CA LYS A 102 -12.86 -1.30 -11.11
C LYS A 102 -14.30 -0.80 -10.93
N ASN A 103 -14.52 0.15 -10.03
CA ASN A 103 -15.85 0.69 -9.77
C ASN A 103 -16.42 1.42 -11.00
N ASP A 104 -15.58 2.10 -11.76
CA ASP A 104 -15.94 2.77 -13.00
C ASP A 104 -16.29 1.78 -14.12
N LYS A 105 -15.63 0.61 -14.19
CA LYS A 105 -15.97 -0.45 -15.14
C LYS A 105 -17.30 -1.11 -14.78
N ASN A 106 -17.52 -1.43 -13.51
CA ASN A 106 -18.77 -2.03 -13.02
C ASN A 106 -19.98 -1.08 -13.14
N SER A 107 -19.76 0.23 -13.23
CA SER A 107 -20.82 1.23 -13.41
C SER A 107 -21.22 1.45 -14.88
N LYS A 108 -20.49 0.83 -15.83
CA LYS A 108 -20.72 0.95 -17.28
C LYS A 108 -21.30 -0.32 -17.91
N GLU A 109 -21.60 -1.33 -17.10
CA GLU A 109 -22.30 -2.57 -17.47
C GLU A 109 -23.73 -2.56 -16.92
#